data_AF-B5W986-F1
#
_entry.id   AF-B5W986-F1
#
_cell.length_a   1.000
_cell.length_b   1.000
_cell.length_c   1.000
_cell.angle_alpha   90.00
_cell.angle_beta   90.00
_cell.angle_gamma   90.00
#
_symmetry.space_group_name_H-M   'P 1'
#
loop_
_entity.id
_entity.type
_entity.pdbx_description
1 polymer ?
#
loop_
_entity_poly.entity_id
_entity_poly.type
_entity_poly.pdbx_seq_one_letter_code
_entity_poly.pdbx_strand_id
1 'polypeptide(L)' 'MPAPYSYDLRQKVINAIELYGMSKTKASQFFHLSRNTINLWLQRKEHTGDFLPKPNRPPGHNHKITDWHKFKAFA' A
#
# COMPACT_ATOMS: atom_id res chain seq x y z
N MET A 1 -2.71 -13.07 -1.13
CA MET A 1 -1.69 -12.11 -0.64
C MET A 1 -1.76 -12.12 0.88
N PRO A 2 -0.62 -12.26 1.60
CA PRO A 2 -0.61 -12.15 3.06
C PRO A 2 -1.14 -10.78 3.49
N ALA A 3 -1.71 -10.74 4.70
CA ALA A 3 -2.28 -9.51 5.24
C ALA A 3 -1.21 -8.40 5.31
N PRO A 4 -1.54 -7.17 4.90
CA PRO A 4 -0.60 -6.07 5.01
C PRO A 4 -0.29 -5.77 6.49
N TYR A 5 0.94 -5.31 6.76
CA TYR A 5 1.31 -4.78 8.08
C TYR A 5 0.36 -3.66 8.52
N SER A 6 0.07 -3.61 9.83
CA SER A 6 -0.79 -2.61 10.46
C SER A 6 -0.32 -1.18 10.21
N TYR A 7 -1.24 -0.22 10.28
CA TYR A 7 -0.93 1.19 10.07
C TYR A 7 0.00 1.72 11.18
N ASP A 8 -0.30 1.38 12.43
CA ASP A 8 0.48 1.79 13.60
C ASP A 8 1.95 1.37 13.49
N LEU A 9 2.22 0.16 12.99
CA LEU A 9 3.59 -0.32 12.80
C LEU A 9 4.34 0.54 11.78
N ARG A 10 3.68 0.88 10.66
CA ARG A 10 4.27 1.73 9.61
C ARG A 10 4.57 3.12 10.13
N GLN A 11 3.63 3.69 10.88
CA GLN A 11 3.77 5.01 11.46
C GLN A 11 4.92 5.06 12.46
N LYS A 12 5.05 4.06 13.35
CA LYS A 12 6.19 3.95 14.28
C LYS A 12 7.52 3.85 13.56
N VAL A 13 7.60 3.07 12.48
CA VAL A 13 8.82 2.90 11.70
C VAL A 13 9.21 4.19 10.97
N ILE A 14 8.25 4.87 10.34
CA ILE A 14 8.50 6.13 9.64
C ILE A 14 8.90 7.23 10.63
N ASN A 15 8.19 7.35 11.77
CA ASN A 15 8.53 8.30 12.82
C ASN A 15 9.94 8.03 13.38
N ALA A 16 10.33 6.76 13.57
CA ALA A 16 11.69 6.39 13.99
C ALA A 16 12.76 6.93 13.03
N ILE A 17 12.49 6.89 11.73
CA ILE A 17 13.43 7.34 10.70
C ILE A 17 13.47 8.86 10.61
N GLU A 18 12.30 9.51 10.58
CA GLU A 18 12.19 10.96 10.32
C GLU A 18 12.43 11.80 11.57
N LEU A 19 11.83 11.44 12.72
CA LEU A 19 11.93 12.22 13.96
C LEU A 19 13.19 11.89 14.74
N TYR A 20 13.57 10.62 14.80
CA TYR A 20 14.72 10.17 15.58
C TYR A 20 15.99 9.98 14.75
N GLY A 21 15.94 10.29 13.44
CA GLY A 21 17.09 10.18 12.54
C GLY A 21 17.62 8.75 12.39
N MET A 22 16.79 7.73 12.63
CA MET A 22 17.22 6.35 12.60
C MET A 22 17.54 5.93 11.15
N SER A 23 18.70 5.30 10.94
CA SER A 23 19.04 4.74 9.64
C SER A 23 18.10 3.57 9.29
N LYS A 24 17.82 3.38 8.00
CA LYS A 24 16.95 2.28 7.52
C LYS A 24 17.44 0.90 7.99
N THR A 25 18.75 0.72 8.11
CA THR A 25 19.38 -0.51 8.60
C THR A 25 19.07 -0.73 10.08
N LYS A 26 19.19 0.32 10.91
CA LYS A 26 18.89 0.25 12.34
C LYS A 26 17.39 0.02 12.58
N ALA A 27 16.53 0.68 11.82
CA ALA A 27 15.08 0.45 11.87
C ALA A 27 14.71 -0.98 11.46
N SER A 28 15.35 -1.55 10.44
CA SER A 28 15.16 -2.94 10.03
C SER A 28 15.49 -3.93 11.14
N GLN A 29 16.61 -3.74 11.82
CA GLN A 29 17.02 -4.58 12.96
C GLN A 29 16.09 -4.40 14.16
N PHE A 30 15.73 -3.17 14.50
CA PHE A 30 14.90 -2.86 15.66
C PHE A 30 13.47 -3.40 15.52
N PHE A 31 12.83 -3.16 14.37
CA PHE A 31 11.47 -3.59 14.10
C PHE A 31 11.35 -5.01 13.54
N HIS A 32 12.47 -5.70 13.32
CA HIS A 32 12.51 -7.03 12.71
C HIS A 32 11.81 -7.07 11.34
N LEU A 33 11.96 -6.00 10.57
CA LEU A 33 11.38 -5.85 9.23
C LEU A 33 12.47 -5.87 8.18
N SER A 34 12.15 -6.33 6.97
CA SER A 34 13.11 -6.25 5.87
C SER A 34 13.38 -4.80 5.49
N ARG A 35 14.63 -4.47 5.14
CA ARG A 35 14.99 -3.15 4.59
C ARG A 35 14.15 -2.79 3.35
N ASN A 36 13.76 -3.80 2.57
CA ASN A 36 12.92 -3.60 1.39
C ASN A 36 11.52 -3.09 1.77
N THR A 37 10.90 -3.64 2.83
CA THR A 37 9.60 -3.19 3.34
C THR A 37 9.63 -1.71 3.73
N ILE A 38 10.69 -1.30 4.43
CA ILE A 38 10.88 0.09 4.86
C ILE A 38 11.05 1.01 3.63
N ASN A 39 11.86 0.59 2.65
CA ASN A 39 12.03 1.35 1.41
C ASN A 39 10.72 1.54 0.66
N LEU A 40 9.89 0.50 0.55
CA LEU A 40 8.59 0.59 -0.12
C LEU A 40 7.63 1.56 0.58
N TRP A 41 7.66 1.64 1.92
CA TRP A 41 6.81 2.59 2.64
C TRP A 41 7.27 4.04 2.43
N LEU A 42 8.58 4.28 2.41
CA LEU A 42 9.14 5.62 2.14
C LEU A 42 8.82 6.06 0.71
N GLN A 43 9.07 5.22 -0.29
CA GLN A 43 8.73 5.52 -1.69
C GLN A 43 7.25 5.82 -1.87
N ARG A 44 6.39 5.10 -1.14
CA ARG A 44 4.95 5.32 -1.20
C ARG A 44 4.54 6.63 -0.56
N LYS A 45 5.14 6.97 0.57
CA LYS A 45 4.94 8.28 1.22
C LYS A 45 5.36 9.41 0.30
N GLU A 46 6.48 9.28 -0.42
CA GLU A 46 6.92 10.27 -1.41
C GLU A 46 5.94 10.40 -2.58
N HIS A 47 5.38 9.29 -3.07
CA HIS A 47 4.50 9.29 -4.25
C HIS A 47 3.04 9.67 -3.94
N THR A 48 2.50 9.25 -2.80
CA THR A 48 1.07 9.41 -2.44
C THR A 48 0.87 10.42 -1.30
N GLY A 49 1.93 10.82 -0.59
CA GLY A 49 1.85 11.57 0.67
C GLY A 49 1.50 10.70 1.89
N ASP A 50 1.17 9.43 1.66
CA ASP A 50 0.72 8.48 2.67
C ASP A 50 1.34 7.08 2.44
N PHE A 51 1.40 6.28 3.50
CA PHE A 51 2.01 4.96 3.57
C PHE A 51 0.98 3.85 3.83
N LEU A 52 -0.32 4.13 3.67
CA LEU A 52 -1.41 3.15 3.72
C LEU A 52 -1.13 1.94 2.81
N PRO A 53 -1.65 0.73 3.13
CA PRO A 53 -1.57 -0.43 2.24
C PRO A 53 -2.25 -0.19 0.90
N LYS A 54 -1.91 -0.99 -0.12
CA LYS A 54 -2.66 -0.92 -1.38
C LYS A 54 -4.04 -1.50 -1.08
N PRO A 55 -5.13 -0.82 -1.45
CA PRO A 55 -6.44 -1.41 -1.28
C PRO A 55 -6.45 -2.75 -2.00
N ASN A 56 -6.76 -3.82 -1.27
CA ASN A 56 -6.85 -5.16 -1.82
C ASN A 56 -8.21 -5.34 -2.51
N ARG A 57 -8.52 -4.44 -3.45
CA ARG A 57 -9.75 -4.52 -4.22
C ARG A 57 -9.45 -5.48 -5.38
N PRO A 58 -10.10 -6.66 -5.44
CA PRO A 58 -10.03 -7.44 -6.66
C PRO A 58 -10.50 -6.55 -7.81
N PRO A 59 -9.90 -6.64 -9.00
CA PRO A 59 -10.42 -5.92 -10.16
C PRO A 59 -11.90 -6.24 -10.24
N GLY A 60 -12.73 -5.20 -10.19
CA GLY A 60 -14.18 -5.36 -10.31
C GLY A 60 -14.46 -6.20 -11.55
N HIS A 61 -15.51 -7.04 -11.50
CA HIS A 61 -15.95 -7.74 -12.69
C HIS A 61 -16.19 -6.69 -13.77
N ASN A 62 -15.31 -6.61 -14.77
CA ASN A 62 -15.51 -5.73 -15.92
C ASN A 62 -16.85 -6.17 -16.52
N HIS A 63 -17.87 -5.31 -16.42
CA HIS A 63 -19.19 -5.63 -16.92
C HIS A 63 -19.07 -6.01 -18.39
N LYS A 64 -19.40 -7.26 -18.73
CA LYS A 64 -19.30 -7.78 -20.11
C LYS A 64 -20.21 -7.01 -21.08
N ILE A 65 -21.22 -6.33 -20.55
CA ILE A 65 -22.11 -5.45 -21.30
C ILE A 65 -21.52 -4.05 -21.25
N THR A 66 -20.74 -3.72 -22.28
CA THR A 66 -20.21 -2.37 -22.49
C THR A 66 -21.26 -1.46 -23.13
N ASP A 67 -22.20 -2.04 -23.89
CA ASP A 67 -23.21 -1.32 -24.67
C ASP A 67 -24.62 -1.69 -24.24
N TRP A 68 -25.20 -0.84 -23.40
CA TRP A 68 -26.57 -0.99 -22.91
C TRP A 68 -27.63 -0.79 -24.00
N HIS A 69 -27.29 -0.09 -25.09
CA HIS A 69 -28.22 0.21 -26.16
C HIS A 69 -28.45 -1.04 -27.02
N LYS A 70 -27.37 -1.73 -27.41
CA LYS A 70 -27.45 -3.02 -28.12
C LYS A 70 -28.13 -4.11 -27.30
N PHE A 71 -27.90 -4.14 -25.98
CA PHE A 71 -28.56 -5.09 -25.08
C PHE A 71 -30.08 -4.86 -25.04
N LYS A 72 -30.53 -3.60 -24.97
CA LYS A 72 -31.96 -3.27 -24.97
C LYS A 72 -32.66 -3.49 -26.32
N ALA A 73 -31.93 -3.37 -27.43
CA ALA A 73 -32.48 -3.56 -28.77
C ALA A 73 -32.76 -5.03 -29.14
N PHE A 74 -32.30 -5.99 -28.31
CA PHE A 74 -32.55 -7.42 -28.50
C PHE A 74 -33.82 -7.91 -27.78
N ALA A 75 -34.49 -7.06 -27.00
CA ALA A 75 -35.77 -7.35 -26.34
C ALA A 75 -36.95 -7.08 -27.28
#